data_AF-A0A1Q3H4H8-F1
#
_entry.id   AF-A0A1Q3H4H8-F1
#
_cell.length_a   1.000
_cell.length_b   1.000
_cell.length_c   1.000
_cell.angle_alpha   90.00
_cell.angle_beta   90.00
_cell.angle_gamma   90.00
#
_symmetry.space_group_name_H-M   'P 1'
#
loop_
_entity.id
_entity.type
_entity.pdbx_description
1 polymer ?
#
loop_
_entity_poly.entity_id
_entity_poly.type
_entity_poly.pdbx_seq_one_letter_code
_entity_poly.pdbx_strand_id
1 'polypeptide(L)'
;MNFAPEEIDLNSEEEKHAWNELFRHFTHFSGSAKPTKTWIKTITPLVEVIDADRFATIMEMIVLEISEDKSWLYGVKSKMLKGLLWAGSLVPTAKVYASIAKVIGRAYVKVRGKGATAASVGNAGIKALVAMNSKEAMQQLILLKNKTQYSVFVKALNKGINELSAEIQVTEEDVLDQLMPDFGLEEGVLEQKFGEYTVQVYLETAHKAIVEWVKPDGKVQKSDPAEVKREYSLELKAFKETVKDIKKTLQSQRHRLEASWRKGRIWELDHWQKHLWEHNLASYIVHKVIWQFEADGQVWTGIGQEGHLVNVKNESFNIPENTEVSLWHPVNASVEEVLAWRDYMFDHEIKQPFKQAFREVYLVTEAERITNTYSNRFSAHILQHNKLWALAQQREWQYQGAYGYGLDSPTIELPAYNLEVSLDVTFGGDTFDYVTTQRTIFNNPATDEPYEMDEVPLLAFSEMMRDIDLFIAVCSIGSDPNWDGRDDYEDYWYEYSYGDKSDTVSARNRKEILERVIPRLKIAEQCSFEGNFLVVKGQRRTYKINLGSSNILMKPNDQYLCIVPDRKAETKGGKIFLPFEGDSILSLIISKAFLLADDTNIDDDLILSQIGRGTPR
;
A
#
# COMPACT_ATOMS: atom_id res chain seq x y z
N MET A 1 6.57 5.33 -46.71
CA MET A 1 7.77 4.72 -46.09
C MET A 1 8.73 4.42 -47.22
N ASN A 2 9.93 4.97 -47.20
CA ASN A 2 10.98 4.58 -48.14
C ASN A 2 11.72 3.43 -47.47
N PHE A 3 11.28 2.21 -47.71
CA PHE A 3 11.99 1.03 -47.23
C PHE A 3 13.26 0.85 -48.06
N ALA A 4 14.41 0.72 -47.41
CA ALA A 4 15.60 0.19 -48.08
C ALA A 4 15.31 -1.29 -48.40
N PRO A 5 15.55 -1.77 -49.64
CA PRO A 5 15.27 -3.15 -50.03
C PRO A 5 15.98 -4.22 -49.19
N GLU A 6 17.00 -3.83 -48.42
CA GLU A 6 17.91 -4.72 -47.69
C GLU A 6 17.50 -4.94 -46.22
N GLU A 7 16.55 -4.17 -45.68
CA GLU A 7 16.21 -4.20 -44.23
C GLU A 7 14.98 -5.06 -43.87
N ILE A 8 14.21 -5.54 -44.85
CA ILE A 8 13.08 -6.45 -44.63
C ILE A 8 13.04 -7.46 -45.76
N ASP A 9 13.72 -8.60 -45.61
CA ASP A 9 13.57 -9.72 -46.55
C ASP A 9 12.18 -10.36 -46.35
N LEU A 10 11.20 -9.85 -47.11
CA LEU A 10 9.81 -10.33 -47.14
C LEU A 10 9.82 -11.67 -47.90
N ASN A 11 9.75 -12.79 -47.17
CA ASN A 11 10.04 -14.13 -47.71
C ASN A 11 9.02 -14.64 -48.74
N SER A 12 7.88 -13.96 -48.97
CA SER A 12 6.92 -14.33 -50.02
C SER A 12 6.27 -13.12 -50.69
N GLU A 13 5.93 -13.26 -51.98
CA GLU A 13 5.13 -12.26 -52.71
C GLU A 13 3.75 -12.06 -52.09
N GLU A 14 3.23 -13.09 -51.42
CA GLU A 14 1.98 -13.05 -50.66
C GLU A 14 2.08 -12.11 -49.45
N GLU A 15 3.19 -12.15 -48.70
CA GLU A 15 3.40 -11.27 -47.56
C GLU A 15 3.60 -9.80 -48.01
N LYS A 16 4.32 -9.57 -49.12
CA LYS A 16 4.43 -8.25 -49.75
C LYS A 16 3.05 -7.71 -50.14
N HIS A 17 2.22 -8.54 -50.73
CA HIS A 17 0.86 -8.17 -51.10
C HIS A 17 0.02 -7.83 -49.87
N ALA A 18 0.08 -8.66 -48.82
CA ALA A 18 -0.63 -8.45 -47.57
C ALA A 18 -0.25 -7.10 -46.91
N TRP A 19 1.04 -6.78 -46.81
CA TRP A 19 1.49 -5.49 -46.28
C TRP A 19 0.97 -4.31 -47.10
N ASN A 20 1.05 -4.39 -48.43
CA ASN A 20 0.57 -3.32 -49.31
C ASN A 20 -0.93 -3.07 -49.12
N GLU A 21 -1.75 -4.12 -49.04
CA GLU A 21 -3.19 -4.00 -48.80
C GLU A 21 -3.49 -3.49 -47.38
N LEU A 22 -2.75 -3.95 -46.35
CA LEU A 22 -2.88 -3.39 -45.00
C LEU A 22 -2.58 -1.89 -44.97
N PHE A 23 -1.49 -1.44 -45.59
CA PHE A 23 -1.17 -0.01 -45.65
C PHE A 23 -2.26 0.80 -46.37
N ARG A 24 -2.88 0.25 -47.44
CA ARG A 24 -4.07 0.87 -48.07
C ARG A 24 -5.24 0.96 -47.11
N HIS A 25 -5.52 -0.08 -46.33
CA HIS A 25 -6.56 -0.02 -45.30
C HIS A 25 -6.24 1.00 -44.20
N PHE A 26 -4.97 1.19 -43.85
CA PHE A 26 -4.54 2.16 -42.85
C PHE A 26 -4.65 3.61 -43.35
N THR A 27 -4.31 3.89 -44.61
CA THR A 27 -4.43 5.26 -45.18
C THR A 27 -5.88 5.72 -45.28
N HIS A 28 -6.81 4.79 -45.52
CA HIS A 28 -8.24 5.04 -45.57
C HIS A 28 -8.96 4.85 -44.22
N PHE A 29 -8.22 4.51 -43.15
CA PHE A 29 -8.82 4.35 -41.83
C PHE A 29 -9.43 5.66 -41.35
N SER A 30 -10.68 5.60 -40.86
CA SER A 30 -11.42 6.79 -40.41
C SER A 30 -10.73 7.51 -39.25
N GLY A 31 -9.90 6.79 -38.49
CA GLY A 31 -9.24 7.26 -37.28
C GLY A 31 -10.11 7.15 -36.03
N SER A 32 -11.19 6.36 -36.09
CA SER A 32 -12.06 6.06 -34.95
C SER A 32 -11.28 5.35 -33.84
N ALA A 33 -11.75 5.50 -32.59
CA ALA A 33 -11.12 4.84 -31.44
C ALA A 33 -11.28 3.31 -31.48
N LYS A 34 -12.37 2.82 -32.07
CA LYS A 34 -12.64 1.39 -32.33
C LYS A 34 -13.03 1.21 -33.81
N PRO A 35 -12.44 0.25 -34.53
CA PRO A 35 -12.79 -0.06 -35.92
C PRO A 35 -14.16 -0.73 -36.00
N THR A 36 -14.75 -0.72 -37.19
CA THR A 36 -15.99 -1.49 -37.44
C THR A 36 -15.67 -2.99 -37.48
N LYS A 37 -16.65 -3.83 -37.14
CA LYS A 37 -16.52 -5.29 -37.28
C LYS A 37 -16.15 -5.69 -38.71
N THR A 38 -16.68 -4.98 -39.70
CA THR A 38 -16.36 -5.18 -41.12
C THR A 38 -14.89 -4.91 -41.40
N TRP A 39 -14.34 -3.80 -40.91
CA TRP A 39 -12.94 -3.45 -41.14
C TRP A 39 -11.98 -4.48 -40.53
N ILE A 40 -12.25 -4.94 -39.30
CA ILE A 40 -11.47 -6.02 -38.66
C ILE A 40 -11.52 -7.29 -39.51
N LYS A 41 -12.71 -7.74 -39.91
CA LYS A 41 -12.87 -8.93 -40.78
C LYS A 41 -12.10 -8.81 -42.10
N THR A 42 -11.97 -7.60 -42.65
CA THR A 42 -11.21 -7.38 -43.89
C THR A 42 -9.70 -7.49 -43.68
N ILE A 43 -9.16 -6.98 -42.57
CA ILE A 43 -7.71 -6.98 -42.34
C ILE A 43 -7.19 -8.28 -41.72
N THR A 44 -8.01 -9.04 -40.99
CA THR A 44 -7.62 -10.30 -40.34
C THR A 44 -6.88 -11.27 -41.28
N PRO A 45 -7.41 -11.65 -42.45
CA PRO A 45 -6.71 -12.59 -43.34
C PRO A 45 -5.40 -12.02 -43.89
N LEU A 46 -5.26 -10.68 -43.98
CA LEU A 46 -4.00 -10.07 -44.39
C LEU A 46 -2.95 -10.13 -43.27
N VAL A 47 -3.37 -9.95 -42.02
CA VAL A 47 -2.47 -10.06 -40.85
C VAL A 47 -2.02 -11.50 -40.64
N GLU A 48 -2.90 -12.48 -40.85
CA GLU A 48 -2.58 -13.92 -40.69
C GLU A 48 -1.52 -14.42 -41.69
N VAL A 49 -1.38 -13.77 -42.85
CA VAL A 49 -0.34 -14.07 -43.85
C VAL A 49 1.03 -13.53 -43.45
N ILE A 50 1.07 -12.53 -42.58
CA ILE A 50 2.30 -11.85 -42.17
C ILE A 50 2.93 -12.58 -40.99
N ASP A 51 4.24 -12.78 -41.05
CA ASP A 51 4.98 -13.36 -39.94
C ASP A 51 4.93 -12.45 -38.70
N ALA A 52 4.66 -13.03 -37.53
CA ALA A 52 4.42 -12.29 -36.30
C ALA A 52 5.67 -11.51 -35.82
N ASP A 53 6.87 -12.06 -36.03
CA ASP A 53 8.14 -11.39 -35.69
C ASP A 53 8.44 -10.24 -36.65
N ARG A 54 8.08 -10.38 -37.94
CA ARG A 54 8.16 -9.27 -38.91
C ARG A 54 7.16 -8.17 -38.59
N PHE A 55 5.92 -8.51 -38.26
CA PHE A 55 4.93 -7.53 -37.82
C PHE A 55 5.43 -6.77 -36.59
N ALA A 56 5.98 -7.49 -35.62
CA ALA A 56 6.61 -6.91 -34.44
C ALA A 56 7.76 -5.96 -34.80
N THR A 57 8.63 -6.35 -35.73
CA THR A 57 9.77 -5.53 -36.19
C THR A 57 9.29 -4.21 -36.80
N ILE A 58 8.26 -4.24 -37.66
CA ILE A 58 7.66 -3.03 -38.23
C ILE A 58 7.07 -2.14 -37.13
N MET A 59 6.39 -2.72 -36.13
CA MET A 59 5.89 -1.97 -34.98
C MET A 59 7.02 -1.29 -34.19
N GLU A 60 8.15 -1.97 -33.98
CA GLU A 60 9.32 -1.40 -33.32
C GLU A 60 9.95 -0.26 -34.12
N MET A 61 10.05 -0.40 -35.45
CA MET A 61 10.52 0.66 -36.35
C MET A 61 9.61 1.89 -36.29
N ILE A 62 8.29 1.69 -36.31
CA ILE A 62 7.32 2.80 -36.19
C ILE A 62 7.43 3.48 -34.82
N VAL A 63 7.66 2.72 -33.76
CA VAL A 63 7.98 3.30 -32.47
C VAL A 63 9.24 4.16 -32.57
N LEU A 64 10.32 3.72 -33.22
CA LEU A 64 11.51 4.56 -33.40
C LEU A 64 11.20 5.84 -34.19
N GLU A 65 10.48 5.74 -35.32
CA GLU A 65 10.09 6.90 -36.14
C GLU A 65 9.25 7.93 -35.38
N ILE A 66 8.31 7.50 -34.53
CA ILE A 66 7.50 8.42 -33.69
C ILE A 66 8.39 9.26 -32.77
N SER A 67 9.57 8.75 -32.39
CA SER A 67 10.51 9.47 -31.51
C SER A 67 11.12 10.67 -32.22
N GLU A 68 11.35 10.51 -33.51
CA GLU A 68 12.03 11.48 -34.37
C GLU A 68 11.02 12.43 -35.03
N ASP A 69 9.87 11.91 -35.46
CA ASP A 69 8.83 12.65 -36.17
C ASP A 69 7.47 12.58 -35.44
N LYS A 70 7.19 13.65 -34.67
CA LYS A 70 5.92 13.82 -33.95
C LYS A 70 4.70 13.94 -34.86
N SER A 71 4.86 14.15 -36.18
CA SER A 71 3.73 14.20 -37.10
C SER A 71 2.95 12.89 -37.16
N TRP A 72 3.56 11.77 -36.76
CA TRP A 72 2.89 10.49 -36.54
C TRP A 72 1.72 10.54 -35.54
N LEU A 73 1.75 11.49 -34.60
CA LEU A 73 0.72 11.67 -33.59
C LEU A 73 -0.41 12.62 -34.06
N TYR A 74 -0.31 13.18 -35.28
CA TYR A 74 -1.25 14.15 -35.82
C TYR A 74 -1.68 13.83 -37.27
N GLY A 75 -2.72 14.52 -37.74
CA GLY A 75 -3.13 14.49 -39.15
C GLY A 75 -3.39 13.09 -39.72
N VAL A 76 -2.99 12.87 -40.97
CA VAL A 76 -3.20 11.60 -41.71
C VAL A 76 -2.40 10.46 -41.09
N LYS A 77 -1.14 10.70 -40.70
CA LYS A 77 -0.29 9.66 -40.09
C LYS A 77 -0.88 9.12 -38.80
N SER A 78 -1.55 9.95 -38.00
CA SER A 78 -2.23 9.48 -36.78
C SER A 78 -3.38 8.51 -37.07
N LYS A 79 -4.06 8.64 -38.22
CA LYS A 79 -5.10 7.69 -38.63
C LYS A 79 -4.50 6.36 -39.03
N MET A 80 -3.41 6.40 -39.82
CA MET A 80 -2.66 5.19 -40.19
C MET A 80 -2.12 4.46 -38.96
N LEU A 81 -1.55 5.21 -38.01
CA LEU A 81 -1.03 4.65 -36.77
C LEU A 81 -2.12 3.94 -35.96
N LYS A 82 -3.33 4.53 -35.85
CA LYS A 82 -4.46 3.85 -35.19
C LYS A 82 -4.86 2.56 -35.91
N GLY A 83 -4.86 2.55 -37.25
CA GLY A 83 -5.09 1.34 -38.04
C GLY A 83 -4.05 0.26 -37.72
N LEU A 84 -2.78 0.64 -37.68
CA LEU A 84 -1.67 -0.26 -37.34
C LEU A 84 -1.78 -0.80 -35.90
N LEU A 85 -2.13 0.03 -34.92
CA LEU A 85 -2.36 -0.41 -33.54
C LEU A 85 -3.47 -1.47 -33.45
N TRP A 86 -4.55 -1.29 -34.21
CA TRP A 86 -5.65 -2.26 -34.28
C TRP A 86 -5.33 -3.52 -35.09
N ALA A 87 -4.47 -3.44 -36.10
CA ALA A 87 -3.92 -4.64 -36.73
C ALA A 87 -3.01 -5.40 -35.73
N GLY A 88 -2.22 -4.67 -34.93
CA GLY A 88 -1.38 -5.24 -33.89
C GLY A 88 -2.16 -5.98 -32.80
N SER A 89 -3.43 -5.65 -32.53
CA SER A 89 -4.25 -6.42 -31.59
C SER A 89 -4.57 -7.84 -32.08
N LEU A 90 -4.27 -8.17 -33.34
CA LEU A 90 -4.40 -9.52 -33.91
C LEU A 90 -3.09 -10.33 -33.82
N VAL A 91 -2.00 -9.73 -33.30
CA VAL A 91 -0.66 -10.34 -33.25
C VAL A 91 -0.16 -10.35 -31.80
N PRO A 92 -0.58 -11.34 -30.98
CA PRO A 92 -0.28 -11.40 -29.54
C PRO A 92 1.15 -11.86 -29.25
N THR A 93 2.13 -11.00 -29.54
CA THR A 93 3.54 -11.23 -29.20
C THR A 93 4.06 -10.20 -28.21
N ALA A 94 5.02 -10.58 -27.37
CA ALA A 94 5.64 -9.71 -26.36
C ALA A 94 6.13 -8.37 -26.95
N LYS A 95 6.73 -8.41 -28.15
CA LYS A 95 7.21 -7.22 -28.86
C LYS A 95 6.07 -6.30 -29.33
N VAL A 96 4.95 -6.85 -29.78
CA VAL A 96 3.78 -6.05 -30.20
C VAL A 96 3.12 -5.39 -28.99
N TYR A 97 2.91 -6.13 -27.90
CA TYR A 97 2.42 -5.56 -26.62
C TYR A 97 3.28 -4.37 -26.18
N ALA A 98 4.60 -4.57 -26.13
CA ALA A 98 5.55 -3.53 -25.73
C ALA A 98 5.54 -2.33 -26.69
N SER A 99 5.41 -2.58 -28.00
CA SER A 99 5.37 -1.51 -29.00
C SER A 99 4.11 -0.66 -28.88
N ILE A 100 2.93 -1.29 -28.73
CA ILE A 100 1.67 -0.58 -28.47
C ILE A 100 1.80 0.27 -27.19
N ALA A 101 2.34 -0.31 -26.11
CA ALA A 101 2.56 0.41 -24.86
C ALA A 101 3.46 1.64 -25.01
N LYS A 102 4.57 1.52 -25.76
CA LYS A 102 5.46 2.65 -26.08
C LYS A 102 4.72 3.75 -26.84
N VAL A 103 3.86 3.41 -27.80
CA VAL A 103 3.03 4.40 -28.53
C VAL A 103 2.05 5.11 -27.59
N ILE A 104 1.37 4.37 -26.71
CA ILE A 104 0.44 4.94 -25.72
C ILE A 104 1.17 5.95 -24.82
N GLY A 105 2.32 5.57 -24.26
CA GLY A 105 3.11 6.45 -23.39
C GLY A 105 3.51 7.76 -24.07
N ARG A 106 3.91 7.71 -25.34
CA ARG A 106 4.27 8.90 -26.15
C ARG A 106 3.05 9.78 -26.44
N ALA A 107 1.91 9.17 -26.74
CA ALA A 107 0.66 9.88 -27.01
C ALA A 107 0.13 10.63 -25.78
N TYR A 108 0.44 10.15 -24.56
CA TYR A 108 -0.01 10.75 -23.29
C TYR A 108 0.99 11.66 -22.60
N VAL A 109 2.14 11.98 -23.22
CA VAL A 109 3.04 13.02 -22.70
C VAL A 109 2.27 14.33 -22.54
N LYS A 110 2.26 14.89 -21.33
CA LYS A 110 1.53 16.11 -20.98
C LYS A 110 2.21 17.34 -21.56
N VAL A 111 1.46 18.14 -22.32
CA VAL A 111 1.87 19.42 -22.90
C VAL A 111 1.15 20.55 -22.18
N ARG A 112 1.90 21.54 -21.70
CA ARG A 112 1.36 22.71 -20.99
C ARG A 112 0.31 23.43 -21.84
N GLY A 113 -0.87 23.68 -21.27
CA GLY A 113 -1.98 24.37 -21.95
C GLY A 113 -2.80 23.54 -22.94
N LYS A 114 -2.37 22.32 -23.29
CA LYS A 114 -3.07 21.44 -24.27
C LYS A 114 -3.56 20.12 -23.67
N GLY A 115 -2.91 19.63 -22.61
CA GLY A 115 -3.18 18.30 -22.06
C GLY A 115 -2.33 17.23 -22.75
N ALA A 116 -2.90 16.06 -23.07
CA ALA A 116 -2.12 14.98 -23.71
C ALA A 116 -1.64 15.37 -25.12
N THR A 117 -0.47 14.88 -25.52
CA THR A 117 0.11 15.12 -26.85
C THR A 117 -0.86 14.70 -27.97
N ALA A 118 -1.44 13.50 -27.87
CA ALA A 118 -2.42 12.95 -28.80
C ALA A 118 -3.32 11.90 -28.13
N ALA A 119 -4.20 12.32 -27.21
CA ALA A 119 -5.10 11.43 -26.46
C ALA A 119 -5.87 10.43 -27.36
N SER A 120 -6.27 10.84 -28.56
CA SER A 120 -7.01 9.96 -29.47
C SER A 120 -6.18 8.76 -29.98
N VAL A 121 -4.86 8.90 -30.16
CA VAL A 121 -3.96 7.80 -30.53
C VAL A 121 -3.72 6.91 -29.31
N GLY A 122 -3.47 7.51 -28.14
CA GLY A 122 -3.28 6.76 -26.90
C GLY A 122 -4.51 5.91 -26.55
N ASN A 123 -5.72 6.46 -26.66
CA ASN A 123 -6.97 5.73 -26.46
C ASN A 123 -7.13 4.55 -27.44
N ALA A 124 -6.72 4.70 -28.70
CA ALA A 124 -6.76 3.61 -29.67
C ALA A 124 -5.77 2.49 -29.29
N GLY A 125 -4.57 2.84 -28.82
CA GLY A 125 -3.60 1.86 -28.31
C GLY A 125 -4.11 1.13 -27.07
N ILE A 126 -4.71 1.84 -26.11
CA ILE A 126 -5.33 1.21 -24.92
C ILE A 126 -6.42 0.22 -25.37
N LYS A 127 -7.31 0.64 -26.28
CA LYS A 127 -8.37 -0.23 -26.80
C LYS A 127 -7.86 -1.41 -27.61
N ALA A 128 -6.74 -1.25 -28.32
CA ALA A 128 -6.07 -2.35 -29.01
C ALA A 128 -5.53 -3.38 -28.01
N LEU A 129 -4.86 -2.94 -26.92
CA LEU A 129 -4.44 -3.85 -25.85
C LEU A 129 -5.64 -4.56 -25.20
N VAL A 130 -6.72 -3.84 -24.90
CA VAL A 130 -7.95 -4.45 -24.36
C VAL A 130 -8.49 -5.52 -25.30
N ALA A 131 -8.53 -5.25 -26.61
CA ALA A 131 -9.03 -6.21 -27.59
C ALA A 131 -8.18 -7.47 -27.75
N MET A 132 -6.93 -7.48 -27.27
CA MET A 132 -6.08 -8.68 -27.24
C MET A 132 -6.52 -9.66 -26.17
N ASN A 133 -7.31 -9.21 -25.17
CA ASN A 133 -7.96 -10.04 -24.16
C ASN A 133 -6.99 -11.01 -23.44
N SER A 134 -5.84 -10.50 -22.99
CA SER A 134 -4.78 -11.32 -22.38
C SER A 134 -4.17 -10.68 -21.12
N LYS A 135 -3.53 -11.51 -20.28
CA LYS A 135 -2.83 -11.06 -19.07
C LYS A 135 -1.66 -10.12 -19.43
N GLU A 136 -0.94 -10.40 -20.51
CA GLU A 136 0.20 -9.60 -20.99
C GLU A 136 -0.23 -8.19 -21.42
N ALA A 137 -1.42 -8.06 -22.01
CA ALA A 137 -1.99 -6.76 -22.33
C ALA A 137 -2.26 -5.93 -21.06
N MET A 138 -2.86 -6.57 -20.04
CA MET A 138 -3.11 -5.95 -18.75
C MET A 138 -1.80 -5.54 -18.07
N GLN A 139 -0.78 -6.39 -18.11
CA GLN A 139 0.57 -6.08 -17.60
C GLN A 139 1.11 -4.79 -18.22
N GLN A 140 1.00 -4.60 -19.54
CA GLN A 140 1.46 -3.37 -20.18
C GLN A 140 0.70 -2.13 -19.69
N LEU A 141 -0.61 -2.21 -19.49
CA LEU A 141 -1.41 -1.10 -18.97
C LEU A 141 -1.01 -0.74 -17.54
N ILE A 142 -0.81 -1.75 -16.68
CA ILE A 142 -0.35 -1.57 -15.29
C ILE A 142 1.05 -0.95 -15.25
N LEU A 143 1.98 -1.43 -16.08
CA LEU A 143 3.32 -0.86 -16.19
C LEU A 143 3.31 0.60 -16.65
N LEU A 144 2.37 0.98 -17.54
CA LEU A 144 2.17 2.38 -17.93
C LEU A 144 1.60 3.21 -16.78
N LYS A 145 0.63 2.67 -16.03
CA LYS A 145 -0.03 3.33 -14.89
C LYS A 145 1.01 3.69 -13.82
N ASN A 146 1.89 2.75 -13.50
CA ASN A 146 2.95 2.93 -12.50
C ASN A 146 4.01 3.97 -12.90
N LYS A 147 4.09 4.35 -14.18
CA LYS A 147 5.08 5.32 -14.70
C LYS A 147 4.53 6.74 -14.87
N THR A 148 3.26 6.99 -14.54
CA THR A 148 2.64 8.31 -14.75
C THR A 148 1.92 8.84 -13.52
N GLN A 149 1.95 10.16 -13.37
CA GLN A 149 1.15 10.92 -12.39
C GLN A 149 0.11 11.81 -13.08
N TYR A 150 -0.02 11.69 -14.41
CA TYR A 150 -0.97 12.50 -15.16
C TYR A 150 -2.39 11.92 -15.02
N SER A 151 -3.22 12.54 -14.18
CA SER A 151 -4.57 12.07 -13.83
C SER A 151 -5.45 11.65 -15.01
N VAL A 152 -5.43 12.40 -16.12
CA VAL A 152 -6.19 12.05 -17.34
C VAL A 152 -5.70 10.74 -17.97
N PHE A 153 -4.39 10.49 -17.94
CA PHE A 153 -3.81 9.25 -18.44
C PHE A 153 -4.10 8.09 -17.49
N VAL A 154 -3.93 8.28 -16.19
CA VAL A 154 -4.28 7.29 -15.15
C VAL A 154 -5.75 6.86 -15.29
N LYS A 155 -6.68 7.81 -15.46
CA LYS A 155 -8.10 7.52 -15.68
C LYS A 155 -8.34 6.67 -16.94
N ALA A 156 -7.63 6.96 -18.03
CA ALA A 156 -7.75 6.18 -19.26
C ALA A 156 -7.20 4.74 -19.11
N LEU A 157 -6.08 4.59 -18.38
CA LEU A 157 -5.48 3.28 -18.09
C LEU A 157 -6.36 2.45 -17.16
N ASN A 158 -6.86 3.02 -16.06
CA ASN A 158 -7.78 2.35 -15.14
C ASN A 158 -9.02 1.84 -15.88
N LYS A 159 -9.58 2.65 -16.80
CA LYS A 159 -10.69 2.20 -17.63
C LYS A 159 -10.34 0.96 -18.46
N GLY A 160 -9.16 0.94 -19.09
CA GLY A 160 -8.71 -0.22 -19.86
C GLY A 160 -8.42 -1.45 -19.00
N ILE A 161 -7.82 -1.26 -17.82
CA ILE A 161 -7.54 -2.34 -16.86
C ILE A 161 -8.85 -2.95 -16.35
N ASN A 162 -9.82 -2.14 -15.97
CA ASN A 162 -11.13 -2.61 -15.49
C ASN A 162 -11.91 -3.36 -16.59
N GLU A 163 -11.86 -2.86 -17.83
CA GLU A 163 -12.46 -3.56 -18.98
C GLU A 163 -11.81 -4.93 -19.19
N LEU A 164 -10.47 -5.00 -19.23
CA LEU A 164 -9.75 -6.28 -19.37
C LEU A 164 -10.03 -7.22 -18.19
N SER A 165 -10.03 -6.70 -16.96
CA SER A 165 -10.25 -7.48 -15.75
C SER A 165 -11.58 -8.21 -15.78
N ALA A 166 -12.64 -7.53 -16.25
CA ALA A 166 -13.95 -8.14 -16.46
C ALA A 166 -13.97 -9.18 -17.59
N GLU A 167 -13.17 -9.00 -18.66
CA GLU A 167 -13.16 -9.92 -19.81
C GLU A 167 -12.33 -11.20 -19.54
N ILE A 168 -11.17 -11.09 -18.88
CA ILE A 168 -10.28 -12.24 -18.61
C ILE A 168 -10.45 -12.86 -17.21
N GLN A 169 -11.29 -12.28 -16.34
CA GLN A 169 -11.50 -12.73 -14.96
C GLN A 169 -10.22 -12.78 -14.13
N VAL A 170 -9.36 -11.77 -14.29
CA VAL A 170 -8.10 -11.61 -13.54
C VAL A 170 -8.07 -10.21 -12.97
N THR A 171 -7.72 -10.06 -11.70
CA THR A 171 -7.65 -8.73 -11.08
C THR A 171 -6.33 -8.03 -11.39
N GLU A 172 -6.30 -6.70 -11.28
CA GLU A 172 -5.05 -5.92 -11.33
C GLU A 172 -4.04 -6.44 -10.28
N GLU A 173 -4.55 -6.85 -9.11
CA GLU A 173 -3.72 -7.36 -8.02
C GLU A 173 -3.07 -8.71 -8.35
N ASP A 174 -3.76 -9.60 -9.06
CA ASP A 174 -3.19 -10.90 -9.45
C ASP A 174 -2.07 -10.71 -10.47
N VAL A 175 -2.24 -9.78 -11.40
CA VAL A 175 -1.18 -9.42 -12.35
C VAL A 175 0.00 -8.77 -11.63
N LEU A 176 -0.25 -7.91 -10.64
CA LEU A 176 0.81 -7.29 -9.85
C LEU A 176 1.60 -8.30 -9.00
N ASP A 177 0.97 -9.37 -8.52
CA ASP A 177 1.70 -10.47 -7.85
C ASP A 177 2.66 -11.17 -8.82
N GLN A 178 2.22 -11.42 -10.06
CA GLN A 178 3.05 -12.05 -11.10
C GLN A 178 4.19 -11.16 -11.60
N LEU A 179 4.00 -9.84 -11.56
CA LEU A 179 5.00 -8.86 -12.00
C LEU A 179 6.07 -8.57 -10.94
N MET A 180 5.96 -9.14 -9.74
CA MET A 180 6.92 -8.90 -8.68
C MET A 180 8.30 -9.46 -9.08
N PRO A 181 9.36 -8.64 -9.04
CA PRO A 181 10.71 -9.12 -9.33
C PRO A 181 11.31 -9.87 -8.14
N ASP A 182 12.01 -10.98 -8.43
CA ASP A 182 12.76 -11.75 -7.43
C ASP A 182 14.08 -11.10 -7.00
N PHE A 183 14.58 -10.14 -7.80
CA PHE A 183 15.88 -9.47 -7.60
C PHE A 183 17.10 -10.41 -7.47
N GLY A 184 16.96 -11.69 -7.78
CA GLY A 184 18.02 -12.69 -7.59
C GLY A 184 18.26 -13.06 -6.11
N LEU A 185 17.25 -12.90 -5.25
CA LEU A 185 17.27 -13.41 -3.88
C LEU A 185 17.24 -14.94 -3.89
N GLU A 186 18.11 -15.56 -3.09
CA GLU A 186 18.13 -17.00 -2.82
C GLU A 186 18.03 -17.19 -1.31
N GLU A 187 17.05 -17.99 -0.85
CA GLU A 187 16.80 -18.24 0.59
C GLU A 187 16.73 -16.94 1.44
N GLY A 188 16.20 -15.85 0.85
CA GLY A 188 16.06 -14.55 1.52
C GLY A 188 17.34 -13.72 1.59
N VAL A 189 18.42 -14.14 0.90
CA VAL A 189 19.70 -13.43 0.84
C VAL A 189 20.02 -13.01 -0.59
N LEU A 190 20.40 -11.75 -0.77
CA LEU A 190 20.96 -11.25 -2.02
C LEU A 190 22.48 -11.17 -1.87
N GLU A 191 23.19 -11.89 -2.71
CA GLU A 191 24.66 -11.93 -2.72
C GLU A 191 25.22 -11.37 -4.04
N GLN A 192 26.28 -10.54 -3.96
CA GLN A 192 27.04 -10.12 -5.13
C GLN A 192 28.53 -10.02 -4.82
N LYS A 193 29.38 -10.47 -5.75
CA LYS A 193 30.85 -10.38 -5.64
C LYS A 193 31.39 -9.11 -6.30
N PHE A 194 32.40 -8.53 -5.67
CA PHE A 194 33.16 -7.34 -6.08
C PHE A 194 34.66 -7.60 -5.87
N GLY A 195 35.31 -8.19 -6.87
CA GLY A 195 36.66 -8.73 -6.72
C GLY A 195 36.67 -9.83 -5.64
N GLU A 196 37.54 -9.68 -4.65
CA GLU A 196 37.67 -10.62 -3.52
C GLU A 196 36.70 -10.34 -2.35
N TYR A 197 35.84 -9.33 -2.48
CA TYR A 197 34.81 -9.03 -1.49
C TYR A 197 33.45 -9.53 -1.95
N THR A 198 32.67 -10.04 -1.01
CA THR A 198 31.27 -10.42 -1.25
C THR A 198 30.37 -9.53 -0.40
N VAL A 199 29.36 -8.91 -1.00
CA VAL A 199 28.29 -8.25 -0.24
C VAL A 199 27.12 -9.21 -0.11
N GLN A 200 26.58 -9.30 1.09
CA GLN A 200 25.39 -10.05 1.43
C GLN A 200 24.35 -9.10 2.01
N VAL A 201 23.12 -9.23 1.53
CA VAL A 201 21.98 -8.43 1.98
C VAL A 201 20.88 -9.34 2.43
N TYR A 202 20.46 -9.17 3.68
CA TYR A 202 19.33 -9.88 4.26
C TYR A 202 18.31 -8.89 4.82
N LEU A 203 17.04 -9.27 4.81
CA LEU A 203 15.95 -8.42 5.25
C LEU A 203 15.67 -8.66 6.74
N GLU A 204 15.69 -7.61 7.57
CA GLU A 204 15.30 -7.66 8.99
C GLU A 204 13.81 -7.29 9.18
N THR A 205 13.31 -6.40 8.33
CA THR A 205 11.88 -6.03 8.23
C THR A 205 11.53 -5.73 6.78
N ALA A 206 10.25 -5.51 6.48
CA ALA A 206 9.82 -5.09 5.14
C ALA A 206 10.51 -3.78 4.66
N HIS A 207 11.02 -2.96 5.59
CA HIS A 207 11.63 -1.66 5.30
C HIS A 207 13.14 -1.58 5.66
N LYS A 208 13.69 -2.60 6.33
CA LYS A 208 15.07 -2.61 6.81
C LYS A 208 15.83 -3.80 6.25
N ALA A 209 16.79 -3.50 5.39
CA ALA A 209 17.78 -4.44 4.91
C ALA A 209 19.09 -4.24 5.69
N ILE A 210 19.73 -5.33 6.08
CA ILE A 210 21.06 -5.34 6.65
C ILE A 210 22.04 -5.69 5.53
N VAL A 211 23.13 -4.93 5.44
CA VAL A 211 24.16 -5.08 4.42
C VAL A 211 25.47 -5.42 5.12
N GLU A 212 26.06 -6.55 4.76
CA GLU A 212 27.33 -7.02 5.30
C GLU A 212 28.29 -7.36 4.17
N TRP A 213 29.56 -7.07 4.40
CA TRP A 213 30.64 -7.34 3.47
C TRP A 213 31.55 -8.41 4.04
N VAL A 214 31.63 -9.54 3.36
CA VAL A 214 32.58 -10.61 3.63
C VAL A 214 33.91 -10.27 2.94
N LYS A 215 34.98 -10.21 3.74
CA LYS A 215 36.35 -9.97 3.28
C LYS A 215 37.01 -11.25 2.78
N PRO A 216 38.17 -11.13 2.10
CA PRO A 216 38.95 -12.30 1.67
C PRO A 216 39.43 -13.18 2.85
N ASP A 217 39.61 -12.58 4.04
CA ASP A 217 39.97 -13.28 5.27
C ASP A 217 38.76 -13.88 6.03
N GLY A 218 37.56 -13.81 5.43
CA GLY A 218 36.30 -14.31 6.00
C GLY A 218 35.65 -13.39 7.04
N LYS A 219 36.28 -12.25 7.40
CA LYS A 219 35.68 -11.32 8.38
C LYS A 219 34.58 -10.48 7.73
N VAL A 220 33.58 -10.11 8.52
CA VAL A 220 32.48 -9.24 8.10
C VAL A 220 32.69 -7.78 8.48
N GLN A 221 32.22 -6.85 7.63
CA GLN A 221 32.13 -5.43 7.96
C GLN A 221 30.85 -4.79 7.39
N LYS A 222 30.37 -3.71 8.01
CA LYS A 222 29.12 -3.04 7.60
C LYS A 222 29.31 -1.92 6.58
N SER A 223 30.48 -1.29 6.57
CA SER A 223 30.79 -0.20 5.65
C SER A 223 31.33 -0.72 4.32
N ASP A 224 30.97 -0.06 3.21
CA ASP A 224 31.54 -0.46 1.91
C ASP A 224 33.08 -0.37 1.93
N PRO A 225 33.79 -1.44 1.49
CA PRO A 225 35.25 -1.45 1.38
C PRO A 225 35.77 -0.30 0.52
N ALA A 226 36.92 0.27 0.91
CA ALA A 226 37.54 1.38 0.17
C ALA A 226 37.96 0.96 -1.25
N GLU A 227 38.43 -0.27 -1.41
CA GLU A 227 38.81 -0.87 -2.69
C GLU A 227 37.61 -1.01 -3.64
N VAL A 228 36.51 -1.57 -3.14
CA VAL A 228 35.25 -1.69 -3.91
C VAL A 228 34.73 -0.32 -4.35
N LYS A 229 34.78 0.69 -3.46
CA LYS A 229 34.40 2.07 -3.81
C LYS A 229 35.25 2.68 -4.92
N ARG A 230 36.54 2.33 -5.00
CA ARG A 230 37.47 2.86 -5.98
C ARG A 230 37.32 2.16 -7.33
N GLU A 231 37.24 0.84 -7.33
CA GLU A 231 37.36 0.01 -8.54
C GLU A 231 36.01 -0.38 -9.14
N TYR A 232 34.98 -0.55 -8.32
CA TYR A 232 33.65 -1.04 -8.74
C TYR A 232 32.53 -0.01 -8.47
N SER A 233 32.85 1.29 -8.52
CA SER A 233 31.92 2.35 -8.11
C SER A 233 30.56 2.34 -8.83
N LEU A 234 30.54 2.03 -10.14
CA LEU A 234 29.31 1.96 -10.94
C LEU A 234 28.47 0.73 -10.59
N GLU A 235 29.10 -0.44 -10.46
CA GLU A 235 28.44 -1.69 -10.07
C GLU A 235 27.89 -1.60 -8.64
N LEU A 236 28.66 -1.01 -7.72
CA LEU A 236 28.22 -0.75 -6.35
C LEU A 236 27.01 0.20 -6.31
N LYS A 237 26.99 1.21 -7.19
CA LYS A 237 25.84 2.12 -7.31
C LYS A 237 24.60 1.39 -7.83
N ALA A 238 24.76 0.53 -8.85
CA ALA A 238 23.66 -0.29 -9.37
C ALA A 238 23.12 -1.23 -8.29
N PHE A 239 24.00 -1.93 -7.58
CA PHE A 239 23.64 -2.82 -6.47
C PHE A 239 22.85 -2.09 -5.36
N LYS A 240 23.29 -0.88 -4.97
CA LYS A 240 22.58 -0.08 -3.98
C LYS A 240 21.19 0.36 -4.44
N GLU A 241 21.01 0.63 -5.74
CA GLU A 241 19.67 0.91 -6.28
C GLU A 241 18.81 -0.36 -6.27
N THR A 242 19.36 -1.54 -6.59
CA THR A 242 18.67 -2.83 -6.43
C THR A 242 18.17 -3.03 -5.01
N VAL A 243 19.03 -2.82 -4.00
CA VAL A 243 18.65 -2.91 -2.57
C VAL A 243 17.54 -1.93 -2.20
N LYS A 244 17.54 -0.74 -2.79
CA LYS A 244 16.49 0.26 -2.58
C LYS A 244 15.18 -0.15 -3.25
N ASP A 245 15.23 -0.74 -4.44
CA ASP A 245 14.05 -1.22 -5.15
C ASP A 245 13.44 -2.46 -4.48
N ILE A 246 14.25 -3.38 -3.93
CA ILE A 246 13.79 -4.47 -3.05
C ILE A 246 12.90 -3.92 -1.93
N LYS A 247 13.38 -2.91 -1.19
CA LYS A 247 12.65 -2.29 -0.09
C LYS A 247 11.34 -1.63 -0.54
N LYS A 248 11.34 -0.92 -1.67
CA LYS A 248 10.12 -0.32 -2.22
C LYS A 248 9.11 -1.38 -2.64
N THR A 249 9.55 -2.44 -3.30
CA THR A 249 8.69 -3.54 -3.75
C THR A 249 8.04 -4.25 -2.57
N LEU A 250 8.82 -4.58 -1.52
CA LEU A 250 8.27 -5.15 -0.29
C LEU A 250 7.31 -4.23 0.44
N GLN A 251 7.63 -2.93 0.52
CA GLN A 251 6.74 -1.96 1.15
C GLN A 251 5.40 -1.86 0.39
N SER A 252 5.45 -1.88 -0.94
CA SER A 252 4.25 -1.94 -1.79
C SER A 252 3.47 -3.22 -1.53
N GLN A 253 4.14 -4.39 -1.53
CA GLN A 253 3.47 -5.67 -1.27
C GLN A 253 2.82 -5.74 0.11
N ARG A 254 3.50 -5.22 1.13
CA ARG A 254 2.97 -5.07 2.48
C ARG A 254 1.64 -4.33 2.48
N HIS A 255 1.59 -3.19 1.78
CA HIS A 255 0.39 -2.36 1.70
C HIS A 255 -0.74 -3.05 0.93
N ARG A 256 -0.41 -3.74 -0.17
CA ARG A 256 -1.37 -4.51 -0.98
C ARG A 256 -1.99 -5.67 -0.17
N LEU A 257 -1.17 -6.39 0.59
CA LEU A 257 -1.65 -7.42 1.51
C LEU A 257 -2.56 -6.82 2.59
N GLU A 258 -2.15 -5.74 3.27
CA GLU A 258 -2.99 -5.08 4.28
C GLU A 258 -4.32 -4.55 3.68
N ALA A 259 -4.31 -4.08 2.43
CA ALA A 259 -5.51 -3.62 1.73
C ALA A 259 -6.43 -4.76 1.25
N SER A 260 -5.99 -6.02 1.33
CA SER A 260 -6.74 -7.17 0.82
C SER A 260 -8.09 -7.36 1.51
N TRP A 261 -8.21 -7.02 2.80
CA TRP A 261 -9.51 -7.02 3.48
C TRP A 261 -10.48 -6.00 2.88
N ARG A 262 -10.05 -4.77 2.61
CA ARG A 262 -10.91 -3.75 1.97
C ARG A 262 -11.28 -4.11 0.54
N LYS A 263 -10.40 -4.82 -0.17
CA LYS A 263 -10.62 -5.26 -1.55
C LYS A 263 -11.37 -6.58 -1.66
N GLY A 264 -11.72 -7.25 -0.54
CA GLY A 264 -12.36 -8.56 -0.54
C GLY A 264 -11.53 -9.62 -1.29
N ARG A 265 -10.20 -9.56 -1.17
CA ARG A 265 -9.31 -10.36 -2.00
C ARG A 265 -9.32 -11.83 -1.57
N ILE A 266 -9.62 -12.69 -2.54
CA ILE A 266 -9.57 -14.15 -2.45
C ILE A 266 -8.62 -14.63 -3.54
N TRP A 267 -7.76 -15.58 -3.21
CA TRP A 267 -6.83 -16.20 -4.14
C TRP A 267 -7.20 -17.65 -4.40
N GLU A 268 -7.03 -18.10 -5.64
CA GLU A 268 -6.89 -19.52 -5.94
C GLU A 268 -5.60 -20.05 -5.31
N LEU A 269 -5.63 -21.27 -4.75
CA LEU A 269 -4.48 -21.89 -4.07
C LEU A 269 -3.21 -21.89 -4.94
N ASP A 270 -3.32 -22.30 -6.21
CA ASP A 270 -2.19 -22.38 -7.14
C ASP A 270 -1.54 -21.01 -7.37
N HIS A 271 -2.34 -19.95 -7.52
CA HIS A 271 -1.83 -18.59 -7.71
C HIS A 271 -1.15 -18.11 -6.44
N TRP A 272 -1.79 -18.30 -5.27
CA TRP A 272 -1.21 -17.92 -3.98
C TRP A 272 0.11 -18.65 -3.73
N GLN A 273 0.15 -19.96 -3.96
CA GLN A 273 1.34 -20.77 -3.74
C GLN A 273 2.49 -20.28 -4.61
N LYS A 274 2.26 -20.18 -5.93
CA LYS A 274 3.31 -19.84 -6.91
C LYS A 274 3.81 -18.40 -6.81
N HIS A 275 2.89 -17.43 -6.60
CA HIS A 275 3.21 -16.01 -6.75
C HIS A 275 3.37 -15.26 -5.42
N LEU A 276 2.99 -15.87 -4.30
CA LEU A 276 3.14 -15.27 -2.97
C LEU A 276 3.94 -16.16 -2.02
N TRP A 277 3.53 -17.42 -1.83
CA TRP A 277 4.14 -18.30 -0.83
C TRP A 277 5.57 -18.73 -1.19
N GLU A 278 5.78 -19.18 -2.42
CA GLU A 278 7.07 -19.69 -2.93
C GLU A 278 7.95 -18.57 -3.52
N HIS A 279 7.44 -17.35 -3.62
CA HIS A 279 8.15 -16.24 -4.22
C HIS A 279 9.34 -15.80 -3.32
N ASN A 280 10.53 -15.67 -3.91
CA ASN A 280 11.79 -15.40 -3.17
C ASN A 280 11.75 -14.10 -2.35
N LEU A 281 11.14 -13.05 -2.90
CA LEU A 281 10.90 -11.80 -2.18
C LEU A 281 9.64 -11.81 -1.30
N ALA A 282 8.48 -12.22 -1.84
CA ALA A 282 7.19 -12.04 -1.15
C ALA A 282 7.06 -12.91 0.11
N SER A 283 7.67 -14.11 0.11
CA SER A 283 7.72 -15.04 1.25
C SER A 283 8.14 -14.36 2.56
N TYR A 284 9.03 -13.36 2.49
CA TYR A 284 9.49 -12.59 3.64
C TYR A 284 8.36 -11.95 4.47
N ILE A 285 7.27 -11.56 3.79
CA ILE A 285 6.08 -10.97 4.39
C ILE A 285 4.97 -12.02 4.51
N VAL A 286 4.80 -12.83 3.46
CA VAL A 286 3.72 -13.83 3.33
C VAL A 286 3.81 -14.92 4.39
N HIS A 287 5.01 -15.33 4.82
CA HIS A 287 5.18 -16.33 5.88
C HIS A 287 4.91 -15.77 7.28
N LYS A 288 4.87 -14.44 7.46
CA LYS A 288 4.69 -13.76 8.76
C LYS A 288 3.25 -13.30 9.02
N VAL A 289 2.32 -13.67 8.14
CA VAL A 289 0.90 -13.35 8.27
C VAL A 289 0.09 -14.63 8.37
N ILE A 290 -1.04 -14.55 9.06
CA ILE A 290 -1.98 -15.64 9.26
C ILE A 290 -2.88 -15.71 8.02
N TRP A 291 -2.95 -16.86 7.39
CA TRP A 291 -3.78 -17.16 6.25
C TRP A 291 -5.00 -17.95 6.69
N GLN A 292 -6.11 -17.75 5.98
CA GLN A 292 -7.31 -18.55 6.06
C GLN A 292 -7.46 -19.32 4.75
N PHE A 293 -7.76 -20.60 4.88
CA PHE A 293 -7.98 -21.54 3.79
C PHE A 293 -9.39 -22.07 3.92
N GLU A 294 -10.19 -21.99 2.86
CA GLU A 294 -11.57 -22.43 2.87
C GLU A 294 -11.84 -23.37 1.70
N ALA A 295 -12.35 -24.56 2.00
CA ALA A 295 -12.77 -25.56 1.03
C ALA A 295 -13.87 -26.45 1.62
N ASP A 296 -14.89 -26.78 0.84
CA ASP A 296 -15.99 -27.69 1.24
C ASP A 296 -16.66 -27.33 2.59
N GLY A 297 -16.74 -26.02 2.90
CA GLY A 297 -17.30 -25.51 4.16
C GLY A 297 -16.42 -25.74 5.40
N GLN A 298 -15.19 -26.22 5.21
CA GLN A 298 -14.17 -26.31 6.25
C GLN A 298 -13.21 -25.14 6.14
N VAL A 299 -12.77 -24.64 7.29
CA VAL A 299 -11.85 -23.51 7.40
C VAL A 299 -10.62 -23.95 8.17
N TRP A 300 -9.44 -23.66 7.63
CA TRP A 300 -8.16 -23.81 8.30
C TRP A 300 -7.47 -22.46 8.40
N THR A 301 -6.72 -22.28 9.48
CA THR A 301 -5.89 -21.09 9.67
C THR A 301 -4.45 -21.51 9.88
N GLY A 302 -3.53 -20.79 9.23
CA GLY A 302 -2.12 -21.16 9.27
C GLY A 302 -1.17 -20.01 9.01
N ILE A 303 0.07 -20.17 9.45
CA ILE A 303 1.16 -19.22 9.26
C ILE A 303 2.40 -19.97 8.76
N GLY A 304 3.35 -19.24 8.16
CA GLY A 304 4.65 -19.80 7.81
C GLY A 304 5.57 -19.93 9.00
N GLN A 305 6.14 -21.12 9.16
CA GLN A 305 7.20 -21.43 10.12
C GLN A 305 8.25 -22.27 9.40
N GLU A 306 9.49 -21.77 9.34
CA GLU A 306 10.61 -22.45 8.66
C GLU A 306 10.26 -22.92 7.23
N GLY A 307 9.53 -22.10 6.48
CA GLY A 307 9.11 -22.40 5.10
C GLY A 307 7.91 -23.35 4.96
N HIS A 308 7.35 -23.82 6.08
CA HIS A 308 6.19 -24.73 6.10
C HIS A 308 4.96 -24.04 6.66
N LEU A 309 3.79 -24.46 6.22
CA LEU A 309 2.52 -23.97 6.75
C LEU A 309 2.13 -24.79 8.00
N VAL A 310 1.87 -24.09 9.10
CA VAL A 310 1.47 -24.69 10.39
C VAL A 310 0.27 -23.97 10.98
N ASN A 311 -0.56 -24.70 11.72
CA ASN A 311 -1.68 -24.13 12.47
C ASN A 311 -1.19 -23.45 13.77
N VAL A 312 -2.11 -22.89 14.55
CA VAL A 312 -1.80 -22.22 15.83
C VAL A 312 -1.15 -23.12 16.89
N LYS A 313 -1.24 -24.46 16.73
CA LYS A 313 -0.59 -25.46 17.59
C LYS A 313 0.78 -25.89 17.06
N ASN A 314 1.28 -25.24 16.01
CA ASN A 314 2.50 -25.59 15.29
C ASN A 314 2.44 -26.99 14.63
N GLU A 315 1.26 -27.40 14.18
CA GLU A 315 1.04 -28.68 13.48
C GLU A 315 0.81 -28.42 11.98
N SER A 316 1.42 -29.24 11.12
CA SER A 316 1.14 -29.22 9.69
C SER A 316 -0.26 -29.73 9.38
N PHE A 317 -0.90 -29.19 8.35
CA PHE A 317 -2.20 -29.63 7.86
C PHE A 317 -2.23 -29.68 6.33
N ASN A 318 -3.08 -30.54 5.79
CA ASN A 318 -3.24 -30.70 4.35
C ASN A 318 -4.30 -29.72 3.84
N ILE A 319 -4.00 -29.04 2.73
CA ILE A 319 -4.91 -28.13 2.06
C ILE A 319 -5.48 -28.84 0.80
N PRO A 320 -6.81 -28.94 0.64
CA PRO A 320 -7.41 -29.48 -0.58
C PRO A 320 -7.05 -28.66 -1.84
N GLU A 321 -7.01 -29.27 -3.02
CA GLU A 321 -6.64 -28.58 -4.27
C GLU A 321 -7.58 -27.41 -4.62
N ASN A 322 -8.89 -27.55 -4.37
CA ASN A 322 -9.90 -26.52 -4.66
C ASN A 322 -10.09 -25.53 -3.50
N THR A 323 -9.00 -25.08 -2.87
CA THR A 323 -9.06 -24.17 -1.72
C THR A 323 -9.00 -22.72 -2.15
N GLU A 324 -9.89 -21.92 -1.58
CA GLU A 324 -9.80 -20.46 -1.59
C GLU A 324 -8.92 -19.99 -0.44
N VAL A 325 -7.97 -19.10 -0.74
CA VAL A 325 -7.06 -18.53 0.25
C VAL A 325 -7.43 -17.06 0.48
N SER A 326 -7.43 -16.63 1.73
CA SER A 326 -7.63 -15.22 2.11
C SER A 326 -6.80 -14.87 3.35
N LEU A 327 -6.70 -13.58 3.68
CA LEU A 327 -6.05 -13.18 4.94
C LEU A 327 -6.99 -13.38 6.11
N TRP A 328 -6.54 -14.13 7.12
CA TRP A 328 -7.27 -14.27 8.38
C TRP A 328 -7.47 -12.89 9.04
N HIS A 329 -8.65 -12.68 9.62
CA HIS A 329 -9.00 -11.45 10.31
C HIS A 329 -9.67 -11.75 11.66
N PRO A 330 -9.30 -11.06 12.76
CA PRO A 330 -9.85 -11.36 14.09
C PRO A 330 -11.36 -11.14 14.23
N VAL A 331 -11.97 -10.31 13.37
CA VAL A 331 -13.44 -10.11 13.37
C VAL A 331 -14.24 -11.37 13.03
N ASN A 332 -13.63 -12.31 12.31
CA ASN A 332 -14.26 -13.56 11.89
C ASN A 332 -13.87 -14.74 12.79
N ALA A 333 -13.05 -14.51 13.82
CA ALA A 333 -12.48 -15.53 14.68
C ALA A 333 -13.08 -15.45 16.10
N SER A 334 -13.05 -16.57 16.82
CA SER A 334 -13.41 -16.56 18.24
C SER A 334 -12.35 -15.83 19.06
N VAL A 335 -12.72 -15.38 20.25
CA VAL A 335 -11.77 -14.73 21.18
C VAL A 335 -10.64 -15.69 21.54
N GLU A 336 -10.94 -16.98 21.72
CA GLU A 336 -9.96 -18.01 22.05
C GLU A 336 -8.93 -18.19 20.92
N GLU A 337 -9.37 -18.20 19.66
CA GLU A 337 -8.47 -18.30 18.52
C GLU A 337 -7.59 -17.05 18.37
N VAL A 338 -8.17 -15.85 18.54
CA VAL A 338 -7.41 -14.59 18.53
C VAL A 338 -6.33 -14.59 19.61
N LEU A 339 -6.67 -15.00 20.83
CA LEU A 339 -5.71 -15.09 21.93
C LEU A 339 -4.61 -16.12 21.64
N ALA A 340 -4.96 -17.29 21.11
CA ALA A 340 -4.00 -18.32 20.75
C ALA A 340 -3.01 -17.84 19.68
N TRP A 341 -3.47 -17.13 18.65
CA TRP A 341 -2.57 -16.53 17.65
C TRP A 341 -1.69 -15.44 18.24
N ARG A 342 -2.23 -14.60 19.14
CA ARG A 342 -1.44 -13.58 19.84
C ARG A 342 -0.35 -14.20 20.70
N ASP A 343 -0.65 -15.27 21.41
CA ASP A 343 0.34 -16.04 22.19
C ASP A 343 1.40 -16.64 21.26
N TYR A 344 0.98 -17.27 20.17
CA TYR A 344 1.87 -17.82 19.15
C TYR A 344 2.87 -16.78 18.61
N MET A 345 2.42 -15.54 18.33
CA MET A 345 3.31 -14.46 17.88
C MET A 345 4.40 -14.12 18.90
N PHE A 346 4.07 -14.16 20.20
CA PHE A 346 5.04 -13.88 21.27
C PHE A 346 5.97 -15.05 21.56
N ASP A 347 5.46 -16.28 21.50
CA ASP A 347 6.22 -17.49 21.80
C ASP A 347 7.27 -17.80 20.72
N HIS A 348 6.96 -17.47 19.47
CA HIS A 348 7.85 -17.69 18.32
C HIS A 348 8.59 -16.41 17.88
N GLU A 349 8.44 -15.31 18.62
CA GLU A 349 9.01 -13.99 18.29
C GLU A 349 8.72 -13.55 16.83
N ILE A 350 7.49 -13.81 16.36
CA ILE A 350 7.07 -13.45 15.00
C ILE A 350 6.61 -11.99 14.98
N LYS A 351 7.34 -11.17 14.23
CA LYS A 351 6.98 -9.79 13.97
C LYS A 351 6.15 -9.66 12.69
N GLN A 352 4.85 -9.44 12.84
CA GLN A 352 3.95 -9.26 11.71
C GLN A 352 4.23 -7.94 10.95
N PRO A 353 4.15 -7.96 9.62
CA PRO A 353 4.43 -6.79 8.78
C PRO A 353 3.37 -5.67 8.91
N PHE A 354 2.21 -5.98 9.49
CA PHE A 354 1.16 -5.05 9.89
C PHE A 354 0.37 -5.68 11.05
N LYS A 355 -0.45 -4.89 11.75
CA LYS A 355 -1.36 -5.43 12.78
C LYS A 355 -2.37 -6.39 12.14
N GLN A 356 -2.26 -7.66 12.47
CA GLN A 356 -3.24 -8.70 12.11
C GLN A 356 -3.77 -9.43 13.34
N ALA A 357 -2.95 -10.18 14.09
CA ALA A 357 -3.37 -10.84 15.33
C ALA A 357 -3.80 -9.84 16.42
N PHE A 358 -3.17 -8.67 16.42
CA PHE A 358 -3.46 -7.54 17.32
C PHE A 358 -4.27 -6.44 16.64
N ARG A 359 -4.94 -6.76 15.53
CA ARG A 359 -5.76 -5.80 14.80
C ARG A 359 -7.00 -5.44 15.61
N GLU A 360 -7.32 -4.16 15.64
CA GLU A 360 -8.51 -3.62 16.29
C GLU A 360 -9.78 -4.13 15.59
N VAL A 361 -10.75 -4.60 16.37
CA VAL A 361 -12.05 -5.09 15.88
C VAL A 361 -13.15 -4.12 16.30
N TYR A 362 -13.97 -3.70 15.34
CA TYR A 362 -15.15 -2.87 15.59
C TYR A 362 -16.40 -3.64 15.17
N LEU A 363 -17.30 -3.87 16.13
CA LEU A 363 -18.62 -4.47 15.90
C LEU A 363 -19.69 -3.38 15.95
N VAL A 364 -20.79 -3.57 15.23
CA VAL A 364 -21.99 -2.71 15.33
C VAL A 364 -22.55 -2.81 16.75
N THR A 365 -22.64 -1.65 17.40
CA THR A 365 -23.13 -1.49 18.77
C THR A 365 -24.63 -1.21 18.79
N GLU A 366 -25.26 -1.35 19.95
CA GLU A 366 -26.67 -0.99 20.14
C GLU A 366 -26.95 0.49 19.80
N ALA A 367 -26.01 1.38 20.08
CA ALA A 367 -26.14 2.80 19.73
C ALA A 367 -26.28 3.01 18.22
N GLU A 368 -25.55 2.22 17.42
CA GLU A 368 -25.66 2.25 15.95
C GLU A 368 -26.93 1.56 15.45
N ARG A 369 -27.43 0.52 16.14
CA ARG A 369 -28.74 -0.08 15.82
C ARG A 369 -29.90 0.89 16.06
N ILE A 370 -29.77 1.76 17.07
CA ILE A 370 -30.77 2.80 17.36
C ILE A 370 -30.77 3.90 16.29
N THR A 371 -29.59 4.37 15.86
CA THR A 371 -29.49 5.36 14.77
C THR A 371 -29.77 4.77 13.40
N ASN A 372 -29.60 3.44 13.27
CA ASN A 372 -29.86 2.55 12.14
C ASN A 372 -29.09 2.84 10.84
N THR A 373 -28.93 4.09 10.43
CA THR A 373 -28.37 4.44 9.11
C THR A 373 -27.07 5.23 9.17
N TYR A 374 -26.59 5.58 10.37
CA TYR A 374 -25.32 6.28 10.56
C TYR A 374 -24.72 6.01 11.94
N SER A 375 -23.40 6.09 12.07
CA SER A 375 -22.69 5.98 13.35
C SER A 375 -22.26 7.35 13.87
N ASN A 376 -22.47 7.58 15.17
CA ASN A 376 -21.94 8.74 15.90
C ASN A 376 -20.69 8.41 16.72
N ARG A 377 -20.16 7.17 16.64
CA ARG A 377 -19.07 6.68 17.49
C ARG A 377 -17.84 7.59 17.47
N PHE A 378 -17.60 8.20 16.31
CA PHE A 378 -16.46 9.06 16.03
C PHE A 378 -16.89 10.50 15.73
N SER A 379 -18.05 10.92 16.20
CA SER A 379 -18.54 12.29 16.09
C SER A 379 -17.84 13.23 17.08
N ALA A 380 -17.83 14.52 16.77
CA ALA A 380 -17.30 15.60 17.60
C ALA A 380 -15.80 15.51 17.94
N HIS A 381 -14.99 14.92 17.05
CA HIS A 381 -13.53 15.00 17.11
C HIS A 381 -13.01 16.13 16.23
N ILE A 382 -12.09 16.92 16.77
CA ILE A 382 -11.46 18.03 16.07
C ILE A 382 -10.11 17.57 15.51
N LEU A 383 -9.99 17.58 14.19
CA LEU A 383 -8.84 17.07 13.46
C LEU A 383 -8.13 18.19 12.69
N GLN A 384 -6.80 18.16 12.63
CA GLN A 384 -6.02 19.01 11.74
C GLN A 384 -6.30 18.61 10.28
N HIS A 385 -6.81 19.57 9.50
CA HIS A 385 -7.26 19.33 8.13
C HIS A 385 -6.11 18.81 7.25
N ASN A 386 -4.92 19.40 7.33
CA ASN A 386 -3.77 19.00 6.49
C ASN A 386 -3.30 17.57 6.78
N LYS A 387 -3.33 17.15 8.05
CA LYS A 387 -2.97 15.79 8.44
C LYS A 387 -4.03 14.80 7.97
N LEU A 388 -5.32 15.14 8.13
CA LEU A 388 -6.43 14.31 7.65
C LEU A 388 -6.35 14.13 6.13
N TRP A 389 -6.12 15.22 5.38
CA TRP A 389 -5.96 15.17 3.93
C TRP A 389 -4.84 14.22 3.51
N ALA A 390 -3.64 14.35 4.08
CA ALA A 390 -2.51 13.50 3.74
C ALA A 390 -2.76 12.02 4.09
N LEU A 391 -3.37 11.76 5.24
CA LEU A 391 -3.62 10.40 5.73
C LEU A 391 -4.77 9.70 5.00
N ALA A 392 -5.84 10.43 4.66
CA ALA A 392 -6.94 9.92 3.83
C ALA A 392 -6.42 9.42 2.48
N GLN A 393 -5.58 10.21 1.80
CA GLN A 393 -4.95 9.81 0.54
C GLN A 393 -4.07 8.55 0.70
N GLN A 394 -3.34 8.43 1.81
CA GLN A 394 -2.53 7.24 2.11
C GLN A 394 -3.38 5.99 2.35
N ARG A 395 -4.62 6.15 2.81
CA ARG A 395 -5.59 5.06 3.03
C ARG A 395 -6.56 4.87 1.85
N GLU A 396 -6.30 5.52 0.71
CA GLU A 396 -7.09 5.45 -0.53
C GLU A 396 -8.50 6.07 -0.43
N TRP A 397 -8.78 6.82 0.64
CA TRP A 397 -10.00 7.63 0.74
C TRP A 397 -9.90 8.80 -0.24
N GLN A 398 -11.01 9.09 -0.92
CA GLN A 398 -11.17 10.25 -1.78
C GLN A 398 -11.48 11.46 -0.89
N TYR A 399 -10.57 12.43 -0.85
CA TYR A 399 -10.76 13.64 -0.06
C TYR A 399 -9.96 14.82 -0.62
N GLN A 400 -10.63 15.85 -1.12
CA GLN A 400 -9.97 17.09 -1.56
C GLN A 400 -9.91 18.14 -0.45
N GLY A 401 -10.72 18.00 0.59
CA GLY A 401 -10.89 18.95 1.68
C GLY A 401 -11.18 20.35 1.18
N ALA A 402 -10.52 21.33 1.81
CA ALA A 402 -10.58 22.73 1.37
C ALA A 402 -9.70 23.06 0.15
N TYR A 403 -9.02 22.07 -0.45
CA TYR A 403 -8.17 22.25 -1.63
C TYR A 403 -8.91 22.07 -2.96
N GLY A 404 -10.15 21.57 -2.93
CA GLY A 404 -10.98 21.34 -4.11
C GLY A 404 -11.69 22.61 -4.62
N TYR A 405 -12.60 22.41 -5.58
CA TYR A 405 -13.51 23.48 -6.04
C TYR A 405 -14.65 23.78 -5.05
N GLY A 406 -14.73 23.03 -3.95
CA GLY A 406 -15.65 23.17 -2.84
C GLY A 406 -15.13 22.40 -1.62
N LEU A 407 -15.86 22.48 -0.52
CA LEU A 407 -15.59 21.69 0.69
C LEU A 407 -16.23 20.30 0.52
N ASP A 408 -15.45 19.24 0.65
CA ASP A 408 -15.94 17.86 0.65
C ASP A 408 -15.63 17.13 1.97
N SER A 409 -16.17 15.93 2.10
CA SER A 409 -15.91 15.01 3.21
C SER A 409 -15.16 13.78 2.68
N PRO A 410 -14.30 13.14 3.50
CA PRO A 410 -13.65 11.90 3.08
C PRO A 410 -14.68 10.81 2.72
N THR A 411 -14.52 10.19 1.54
CA THR A 411 -15.29 9.02 1.13
C THR A 411 -14.39 7.89 0.65
N ILE A 412 -14.87 6.64 0.68
CA ILE A 412 -14.18 5.50 0.09
C ILE A 412 -15.20 4.51 -0.48
N GLU A 413 -14.96 4.08 -1.71
CA GLU A 413 -15.72 3.00 -2.34
C GLU A 413 -15.06 1.65 -2.05
N LEU A 414 -15.88 0.66 -1.69
CA LEU A 414 -15.52 -0.73 -1.44
C LEU A 414 -16.34 -1.63 -2.37
N PRO A 415 -15.95 -1.78 -3.65
CA PRO A 415 -16.75 -2.49 -4.65
C PRO A 415 -17.04 -3.95 -4.30
N ALA A 416 -16.10 -4.64 -3.66
CA ALA A 416 -16.27 -6.03 -3.22
C ALA A 416 -17.42 -6.21 -2.20
N TYR A 417 -17.84 -5.13 -1.55
CA TYR A 417 -18.90 -5.10 -0.55
C TYR A 417 -20.15 -4.34 -1.05
N ASN A 418 -20.16 -3.85 -2.30
CA ASN A 418 -21.16 -2.93 -2.82
C ASN A 418 -21.45 -1.77 -1.86
N LEU A 419 -20.40 -1.14 -1.35
CA LEU A 419 -20.48 -0.20 -0.24
C LEU A 419 -19.65 1.05 -0.53
N GLU A 420 -20.20 2.22 -0.24
CA GLU A 420 -19.45 3.46 -0.10
C GLU A 420 -19.51 3.88 1.37
N VAL A 421 -18.41 4.37 1.93
CA VAL A 421 -18.39 4.92 3.29
C VAL A 421 -18.00 6.39 3.25
N SER A 422 -18.74 7.23 3.96
CA SER A 422 -18.43 8.64 4.17
C SER A 422 -18.16 8.94 5.64
N LEU A 423 -17.18 9.81 5.90
CA LEU A 423 -17.00 10.47 7.19
C LEU A 423 -17.37 11.93 7.03
N ASP A 424 -18.59 12.31 7.42
CA ASP A 424 -19.04 13.69 7.36
C ASP A 424 -18.13 14.58 8.24
N VAL A 425 -17.65 15.69 7.70
CA VAL A 425 -16.87 16.68 8.44
C VAL A 425 -17.38 18.10 8.21
N THR A 426 -17.24 18.95 9.24
CA THR A 426 -17.49 20.40 9.13
C THR A 426 -16.19 21.16 9.32
N PHE A 427 -15.93 22.15 8.48
CA PHE A 427 -14.70 22.94 8.55
C PHE A 427 -14.82 24.06 9.58
N GLY A 428 -13.73 24.30 10.32
CA GLY A 428 -13.64 25.37 11.31
C GLY A 428 -12.41 26.26 11.10
N GLY A 429 -12.47 27.45 11.72
CA GLY A 429 -11.46 28.51 11.58
C GLY A 429 -11.60 29.32 10.28
N ASP A 430 -11.04 30.53 10.27
CA ASP A 430 -11.08 31.45 9.11
C ASP A 430 -10.33 30.89 7.88
N THR A 431 -9.41 29.97 8.12
CA THR A 431 -8.44 29.39 7.18
C THR A 431 -8.70 27.91 6.89
N PHE A 432 -9.73 27.32 7.49
CA PHE A 432 -10.04 25.88 7.36
C PHE A 432 -8.89 24.96 7.83
N ASP A 433 -8.20 25.37 8.89
CA ASP A 433 -7.04 24.64 9.42
C ASP A 433 -7.44 23.35 10.15
N TYR A 434 -8.71 23.25 10.58
CA TYR A 434 -9.25 22.07 11.24
C TYR A 434 -10.66 21.72 10.76
N VAL A 435 -11.03 20.47 11.01
CA VAL A 435 -12.37 19.95 10.77
C VAL A 435 -12.92 19.29 12.04
N THR A 436 -14.23 19.30 12.19
CA THR A 436 -14.94 18.54 13.22
C THR A 436 -15.67 17.37 12.57
N THR A 437 -15.42 16.15 13.03
CA THR A 437 -16.11 14.95 12.57
C THR A 437 -17.58 14.98 13.00
N GLN A 438 -18.46 14.52 12.13
CA GLN A 438 -19.90 14.42 12.36
C GLN A 438 -20.30 12.94 12.35
N ARG A 439 -20.95 12.48 11.30
CA ARG A 439 -21.49 11.12 11.19
C ARG A 439 -20.63 10.27 10.27
N THR A 440 -20.62 8.97 10.52
CA THR A 440 -20.14 7.98 9.54
C THR A 440 -21.34 7.32 8.89
N ILE A 441 -21.38 7.29 7.56
CA ILE A 441 -22.51 6.75 6.79
C ILE A 441 -21.99 5.64 5.87
N PHE A 442 -22.75 4.54 5.79
CA PHE A 442 -22.47 3.38 4.96
C PHE A 442 -23.54 3.33 3.87
N ASN A 443 -23.22 3.74 2.64
CA ASN A 443 -24.15 3.91 1.54
C ASN A 443 -24.08 2.75 0.54
N ASN A 444 -25.23 2.42 -0.05
CA ASN A 444 -25.30 1.59 -1.24
C ASN A 444 -25.04 2.47 -2.49
N PRO A 445 -23.92 2.27 -3.21
CA PRO A 445 -23.57 3.12 -4.35
C PRO A 445 -24.52 2.97 -5.54
N ALA A 446 -25.33 1.91 -5.58
CA ALA A 446 -26.31 1.70 -6.65
C ALA A 446 -27.61 2.48 -6.44
N THR A 447 -28.02 2.70 -5.19
CA THR A 447 -29.27 3.40 -4.85
C THR A 447 -29.04 4.80 -4.29
N ASP A 448 -27.82 5.13 -3.86
CA ASP A 448 -27.46 6.35 -3.13
C ASP A 448 -28.22 6.47 -1.79
N GLU A 449 -28.58 5.32 -1.19
CA GLU A 449 -29.27 5.23 0.09
C GLU A 449 -28.37 4.58 1.16
N PRO A 450 -28.42 5.03 2.42
CA PRO A 450 -27.71 4.38 3.51
C PRO A 450 -28.20 2.94 3.75
N TYR A 451 -27.28 2.03 4.01
CA TYR A 451 -27.57 0.72 4.57
C TYR A 451 -28.11 0.84 6.00
N GLU A 452 -28.99 -0.10 6.38
CA GLU A 452 -29.21 -0.37 7.80
C GLU A 452 -27.93 -0.95 8.40
N MET A 453 -27.61 -0.60 9.66
CA MET A 453 -26.35 -0.99 10.29
C MET A 453 -26.16 -2.50 10.35
N ASP A 454 -27.25 -3.26 10.40
CA ASP A 454 -27.25 -4.73 10.41
C ASP A 454 -27.02 -5.36 9.03
N GLU A 455 -27.18 -4.58 7.97
CA GLU A 455 -26.89 -5.00 6.59
C GLU A 455 -25.45 -4.69 6.17
N VAL A 456 -24.73 -3.84 6.92
CA VAL A 456 -23.34 -3.51 6.62
C VAL A 456 -22.45 -4.74 6.86
N PRO A 457 -21.65 -5.18 5.87
CA PRO A 457 -20.77 -6.32 6.04
C PRO A 457 -19.79 -6.13 7.20
N LEU A 458 -19.76 -7.10 8.11
CA LEU A 458 -19.03 -7.01 9.38
C LEU A 458 -17.55 -6.64 9.21
N LEU A 459 -16.85 -7.30 8.28
CA LEU A 459 -15.44 -7.02 8.00
C LEU A 459 -15.25 -5.59 7.46
N ALA A 460 -16.11 -5.14 6.54
CA ALA A 460 -16.03 -3.80 5.98
C ALA A 460 -16.30 -2.73 7.06
N PHE A 461 -17.31 -2.92 7.91
CA PHE A 461 -17.57 -2.05 9.05
C PHE A 461 -16.34 -1.96 9.96
N SER A 462 -15.76 -3.11 10.34
CA SER A 462 -14.59 -3.13 11.21
C SER A 462 -13.39 -2.39 10.61
N GLU A 463 -13.11 -2.61 9.32
CA GLU A 463 -11.99 -1.98 8.63
C GLU A 463 -12.18 -0.46 8.44
N MET A 464 -13.40 -0.02 8.16
CA MET A 464 -13.71 1.40 7.95
C MET A 464 -13.69 2.17 9.26
N MET A 465 -14.27 1.62 10.33
CA MET A 465 -14.18 2.21 11.65
C MET A 465 -12.74 2.26 12.16
N ARG A 466 -11.90 1.28 11.80
CA ARG A 466 -10.47 1.30 12.11
C ARG A 466 -9.70 2.40 11.36
N ASP A 467 -10.02 2.66 10.10
CA ASP A 467 -9.44 3.80 9.37
C ASP A 467 -9.83 5.14 10.00
N ILE A 468 -11.09 5.29 10.42
CA ILE A 468 -11.58 6.50 11.09
C ILE A 468 -10.94 6.67 12.47
N ASP A 469 -10.79 5.60 13.26
CA ASP A 469 -10.02 5.65 14.52
C ASP A 469 -8.58 6.09 14.29
N LEU A 470 -7.94 5.62 13.21
CA LEU A 470 -6.60 6.05 12.84
C LEU A 470 -6.56 7.56 12.49
N PHE A 471 -7.56 8.06 11.74
CA PHE A 471 -7.70 9.49 11.45
C PHE A 471 -7.82 10.30 12.74
N ILE A 472 -8.63 9.84 13.70
CA ILE A 472 -8.78 10.51 14.99
C ILE A 472 -7.48 10.45 15.80
N ALA A 473 -6.88 9.27 15.94
CA ALA A 473 -5.65 9.06 16.70
C ALA A 473 -4.50 9.97 16.23
N VAL A 474 -4.32 10.09 14.91
CA VAL A 474 -3.18 10.80 14.29
C VAL A 474 -3.48 12.28 14.03
N CYS A 475 -4.71 12.61 13.64
CA CYS A 475 -5.05 13.96 13.20
C CYS A 475 -5.69 14.81 14.29
N SER A 476 -6.13 14.23 15.42
CA SER A 476 -6.72 15.01 16.51
C SER A 476 -5.79 16.13 16.97
N ILE A 477 -6.34 17.34 17.13
CA ILE A 477 -5.60 18.44 17.76
C ILE A 477 -5.20 18.08 19.20
N GLY A 478 -5.93 17.17 19.85
CA GLY A 478 -5.61 16.59 21.15
C GLY A 478 -4.26 15.85 21.20
N SER A 479 -3.81 15.34 20.05
CA SER A 479 -2.53 14.63 19.90
C SER A 479 -1.35 15.55 19.60
N ASP A 480 -1.57 16.86 19.37
CA ASP A 480 -0.51 17.80 19.01
C ASP A 480 -0.09 18.68 20.21
N PRO A 481 1.12 18.46 20.77
CA PRO A 481 1.60 19.23 21.92
C PRO A 481 1.94 20.70 21.59
N ASN A 482 2.02 21.06 20.29
CA ASN A 482 2.30 22.42 19.85
C ASN A 482 1.06 23.16 19.35
N TRP A 483 -0.14 22.57 19.50
CA TRP A 483 -1.37 23.25 19.15
C TRP A 483 -1.53 24.49 20.03
N ASP A 484 -1.46 25.66 19.42
CA ASP A 484 -1.46 26.96 20.08
C ASP A 484 -2.85 27.52 20.34
N GLY A 485 -3.89 26.71 20.09
CA GLY A 485 -5.30 26.93 20.43
C GLY A 485 -5.72 28.40 20.49
N ARG A 486 -6.48 28.87 19.49
CA ARG A 486 -7.47 29.91 19.82
C ARG A 486 -8.34 29.33 20.96
N ASP A 487 -8.56 30.10 22.03
CA ASP A 487 -9.10 29.72 23.37
C ASP A 487 -10.35 28.81 23.42
N ASP A 488 -10.94 28.42 22.29
CA ASP A 488 -12.26 27.82 22.15
C ASP A 488 -12.32 26.28 22.34
N TYR A 489 -11.19 25.58 22.56
CA TYR A 489 -11.14 24.09 22.54
C TYR A 489 -10.29 23.41 23.64
N GLU A 490 -9.96 24.11 24.73
CA GLU A 490 -9.22 23.52 25.86
C GLU A 490 -9.93 22.29 26.45
N ASP A 491 -11.25 22.37 26.61
CA ASP A 491 -12.08 21.28 27.15
C ASP A 491 -11.98 20.00 26.30
N TYR A 492 -12.00 20.14 24.97
CA TYR A 492 -11.84 19.01 24.06
C TYR A 492 -10.46 18.35 24.19
N TRP A 493 -9.40 19.16 24.26
CA TRP A 493 -8.03 18.64 24.40
C TRP A 493 -7.89 17.83 25.70
N TYR A 494 -8.47 18.32 26.79
CA TYR A 494 -8.47 17.62 28.08
C TYR A 494 -9.24 16.30 28.01
N GLU A 495 -10.48 16.30 27.48
CA GLU A 495 -11.27 15.08 27.32
C GLU A 495 -10.57 14.02 26.46
N TYR A 496 -9.96 14.44 25.36
CA TYR A 496 -9.25 13.55 24.44
C TYR A 496 -7.95 12.99 25.05
N SER A 497 -7.21 13.82 25.77
CA SER A 497 -5.92 13.45 26.34
C SER A 497 -6.05 12.61 27.60
N TYR A 498 -7.09 12.86 28.41
CA TYR A 498 -7.18 12.33 29.79
C TYR A 498 -8.56 11.85 30.21
N GLY A 499 -9.63 12.21 29.49
CA GLY A 499 -11.01 11.82 29.81
C GLY A 499 -11.47 10.56 29.05
N ASP A 500 -12.78 10.38 29.00
CA ASP A 500 -13.43 9.19 28.42
C ASP A 500 -13.09 8.97 26.94
N LYS A 501 -12.83 10.05 26.19
CA LYS A 501 -12.43 9.99 24.76
C LYS A 501 -11.04 9.35 24.54
N SER A 502 -10.24 9.17 25.60
CA SER A 502 -8.94 8.49 25.52
C SER A 502 -9.04 6.95 25.60
N ASP A 503 -10.22 6.40 25.96
CA ASP A 503 -10.47 4.95 26.05
C ASP A 503 -10.84 4.31 24.71
N THR A 504 -9.92 4.36 23.74
CA THR A 504 -10.14 3.78 22.41
C THR A 504 -9.80 2.29 22.35
N VAL A 505 -10.32 1.59 21.33
CA VAL A 505 -9.97 0.19 21.05
C VAL A 505 -8.44 0.04 20.86
N SER A 506 -7.83 0.99 20.15
CA SER A 506 -6.38 1.08 19.99
C SER A 506 -5.64 1.19 21.34
N ALA A 507 -6.13 1.99 22.29
CA ALA A 507 -5.52 2.14 23.62
C ALA A 507 -5.57 0.84 24.44
N ARG A 508 -6.70 0.13 24.39
CA ARG A 508 -6.88 -1.18 25.07
C ARG A 508 -5.96 -2.24 24.47
N ASN A 509 -5.87 -2.34 23.13
CA ASN A 509 -4.93 -3.24 22.47
C ASN A 509 -3.48 -2.95 22.87
N ARG A 510 -3.08 -1.67 22.96
CA ARG A 510 -1.73 -1.30 23.43
C ARG A 510 -1.51 -1.71 24.88
N LYS A 511 -2.51 -1.59 25.75
CA LYS A 511 -2.43 -2.06 27.14
C LYS A 511 -2.09 -3.54 27.20
N GLU A 512 -2.84 -4.38 26.50
CA GLU A 512 -2.62 -5.84 26.47
C GLU A 512 -1.21 -6.21 25.98
N ILE A 513 -0.71 -5.50 24.96
CA ILE A 513 0.65 -5.69 24.46
C ILE A 513 1.67 -5.28 25.51
N LEU A 514 1.50 -4.11 26.14
CA LEU A 514 2.41 -3.62 27.17
C LEU A 514 2.41 -4.52 28.42
N GLU A 515 1.28 -5.11 28.80
CA GLU A 515 1.21 -6.08 29.90
C GLU A 515 2.06 -7.32 29.64
N ARG A 516 2.30 -7.68 28.37
CA ARG A 516 3.21 -8.78 27.96
C ARG A 516 4.65 -8.32 27.80
N VAL A 517 4.86 -7.08 27.34
CA VAL A 517 6.20 -6.53 27.03
C VAL A 517 6.90 -6.01 28.28
N ILE A 518 6.24 -5.18 29.10
CA ILE A 518 6.81 -4.51 30.28
C ILE A 518 7.51 -5.48 31.24
N PRO A 519 6.96 -6.67 31.58
CA PRO A 519 7.63 -7.61 32.49
C PRO A 519 9.00 -8.11 31.98
N ARG A 520 9.25 -8.03 30.67
CA ARG A 520 10.52 -8.42 30.04
C ARG A 520 11.53 -7.27 29.97
N LEU A 521 11.16 -6.07 30.45
CA LEU A 521 12.00 -4.87 30.40
C LEU A 521 12.68 -4.59 31.74
N LYS A 522 13.81 -3.88 31.68
CA LYS A 522 14.55 -3.45 32.88
C LYS A 522 13.76 -2.53 33.82
N ILE A 523 12.72 -1.87 33.30
CA ILE A 523 11.87 -0.92 34.03
C ILE A 523 10.63 -1.58 34.66
N ALA A 524 10.50 -2.91 34.61
CA ALA A 524 9.30 -3.63 35.02
C ALA A 524 8.81 -3.26 36.43
N GLU A 525 9.71 -3.23 37.42
CA GLU A 525 9.38 -2.91 38.82
C GLU A 525 8.92 -1.46 39.03
N GLN A 526 9.21 -0.57 38.08
CA GLN A 526 8.81 0.84 38.11
C GLN A 526 7.47 1.09 37.40
N CYS A 527 6.91 0.09 36.73
CA CYS A 527 5.74 0.23 35.89
C CYS A 527 4.51 -0.45 36.49
N SER A 528 3.36 0.20 36.38
CA SER A 528 2.04 -0.38 36.66
C SER A 528 0.98 0.23 35.75
N PHE A 529 -0.24 -0.32 35.76
CA PHE A 529 -1.34 0.19 34.94
C PHE A 529 -2.46 0.74 35.82
N GLU A 530 -2.98 1.92 35.48
CA GLU A 530 -4.10 2.58 36.16
C GLU A 530 -5.07 3.11 35.09
N GLY A 531 -6.23 2.46 34.93
CA GLY A 531 -7.16 2.76 33.84
C GLY A 531 -6.48 2.63 32.46
N ASN A 532 -6.46 3.75 31.72
CA ASN A 532 -5.83 3.92 30.40
C ASN A 532 -4.45 4.55 30.44
N PHE A 533 -3.76 4.43 31.58
CA PHE A 533 -2.41 4.95 31.75
C PHE A 533 -1.43 3.83 32.09
N LEU A 534 -0.25 3.90 31.48
CA LEU A 534 0.96 3.28 32.00
C LEU A 534 1.55 4.23 33.04
N VAL A 535 1.56 3.82 34.31
CA VAL A 535 2.17 4.55 35.41
C VAL A 535 3.64 4.16 35.50
N VAL A 536 4.53 5.15 35.54
CA VAL A 536 5.98 4.98 35.64
C VAL A 536 6.49 5.72 36.87
N LYS A 537 7.08 5.00 37.81
CA LYS A 537 7.67 5.56 39.03
C LYS A 537 9.14 5.90 38.79
N GLY A 538 9.42 7.16 38.48
CA GLY A 538 10.79 7.70 38.44
C GLY A 538 11.31 8.06 39.84
N GLN A 539 12.50 8.66 39.91
CA GLN A 539 13.10 9.13 41.16
C GLN A 539 12.74 10.57 41.49
N ARG A 540 12.45 11.41 40.49
CA ARG A 540 11.99 12.80 40.68
C ARG A 540 10.48 12.88 40.86
N ARG A 541 9.70 12.16 40.03
CA ARG A 541 8.22 12.12 40.12
C ARG A 541 7.66 10.76 39.70
N THR A 542 6.35 10.58 39.93
CA THR A 542 5.56 9.52 39.30
C THR A 542 4.81 10.08 38.10
N TYR A 543 4.88 9.38 36.99
CA TYR A 543 4.35 9.79 35.69
C TYR A 543 3.22 8.87 35.25
N LYS A 544 2.18 9.41 34.59
CA LYS A 544 1.10 8.65 33.95
C LYS A 544 1.15 8.92 32.44
N ILE A 545 1.44 7.90 31.64
CA ILE A 545 1.49 7.99 30.17
C ILE A 545 0.18 7.44 29.61
N ASN A 546 -0.61 8.27 28.92
CA ASN A 546 -1.88 7.86 28.33
C ASN A 546 -1.67 6.87 27.17
N LEU A 547 -2.42 5.77 27.15
CA LEU A 547 -2.26 4.70 26.16
C LEU A 547 -2.88 5.03 24.79
N GLY A 548 -3.79 6.00 24.72
CA GLY A 548 -4.39 6.50 23.49
C GLY A 548 -3.53 7.56 22.79
N SER A 549 -3.14 8.60 23.53
CA SER A 549 -2.46 9.81 23.01
C SER A 549 -0.95 9.85 23.26
N SER A 550 -0.41 9.01 24.14
CA SER A 550 0.95 9.10 24.72
C SER A 550 1.23 10.35 25.58
N ASN A 551 0.23 11.19 25.86
CA ASN A 551 0.40 12.39 26.70
C ASN A 551 0.75 11.99 28.15
N ILE A 552 1.53 12.84 28.83
CA ILE A 552 2.09 12.53 30.16
C ILE A 552 1.52 13.47 31.20
N LEU A 553 1.05 12.92 32.32
CA LEU A 553 0.71 13.65 33.54
C LEU A 553 1.70 13.29 34.66
N MET A 554 2.01 14.25 35.53
CA MET A 554 2.89 14.07 36.68
C MET A 554 2.08 14.12 37.97
N LYS A 555 2.12 13.04 38.78
CA LYS A 555 1.55 13.04 40.14
C LYS A 555 2.37 13.96 41.07
N PRO A 556 1.74 14.53 42.13
CA PRO A 556 0.36 14.32 42.57
C PRO A 556 -0.68 15.27 41.97
N ASN A 557 -0.26 16.35 41.29
CA ASN A 557 -1.16 17.41 40.80
C ASN A 557 -1.63 17.21 39.36
N ASP A 558 -1.33 16.07 38.75
CA ASP A 558 -1.61 15.75 37.35
C ASP A 558 -1.16 16.87 36.39
N GLN A 559 0.02 17.44 36.67
CA GLN A 559 0.62 18.46 35.82
C GLN A 559 1.09 17.83 34.50
N TYR A 560 0.69 18.42 33.38
CA TYR A 560 1.14 17.99 32.06
C TYR A 560 2.65 18.10 31.89
N LEU A 561 3.26 17.10 31.25
CA LEU A 561 4.65 17.09 30.83
C LEU A 561 4.74 16.91 29.31
N CYS A 562 5.19 17.95 28.61
CA CYS A 562 5.43 17.87 27.18
C CYS A 562 6.83 17.29 26.90
N ILE A 563 6.86 16.15 26.20
CA ILE A 563 8.09 15.55 25.67
C ILE A 563 7.91 15.38 24.17
N VAL A 564 8.65 16.18 23.41
CA VAL A 564 8.70 16.05 21.95
C VAL A 564 9.85 15.08 21.62
N PRO A 565 9.56 13.89 21.08
CA PRO A 565 10.62 12.96 20.70
C PRO A 565 11.47 13.56 19.58
N ASP A 566 12.80 13.53 19.75
CA ASP A 566 13.71 13.80 18.64
C ASP A 566 13.51 12.72 17.58
N ARG A 567 13.26 13.10 16.31
CA ARG A 567 13.01 12.17 15.19
C ARG A 567 14.14 11.15 15.00
N LYS A 568 15.33 11.41 15.55
CA LYS A 568 16.47 10.49 15.53
C LYS A 568 16.47 9.45 16.65
N ALA A 569 15.70 9.64 17.73
CA ALA A 569 15.68 8.77 18.92
C ALA A 569 14.95 7.44 18.71
N GLU A 570 14.10 7.30 17.69
CA GLU A 570 13.45 6.03 17.31
C GLU A 570 14.47 4.89 17.06
N THR A 571 15.73 5.24 16.76
CA THR A 571 16.79 4.26 16.47
C THR A 571 17.61 3.80 17.69
N LYS A 572 17.41 4.41 18.88
CA LYS A 572 18.25 4.15 20.07
C LYS A 572 17.60 3.31 21.17
N GLY A 573 16.29 3.05 21.09
CA GLY A 573 15.66 2.06 21.96
C GLY A 573 16.24 0.68 21.67
N GLY A 574 16.67 -0.05 22.70
CA GLY A 574 17.16 -1.43 22.54
C GLY A 574 16.18 -2.30 21.74
N LYS A 575 16.64 -3.40 21.16
CA LYS A 575 15.83 -4.36 20.38
C LYS A 575 14.73 -5.00 21.25
N ILE A 576 13.70 -4.24 21.59
CA ILE A 576 12.50 -4.74 22.25
C ILE A 576 11.66 -5.36 21.17
N PHE A 577 11.36 -6.64 21.34
CA PHE A 577 10.46 -7.33 20.44
C PHE A 577 9.06 -6.75 20.56
N LEU A 578 8.49 -6.34 19.42
CA LEU A 578 7.09 -6.01 19.25
C LEU A 578 6.52 -6.95 18.20
N PRO A 579 5.31 -7.52 18.40
CA PRO A 579 4.76 -8.55 17.53
C PRO A 579 4.30 -8.02 16.17
N PHE A 580 4.46 -6.73 15.88
CA PHE A 580 4.13 -6.15 14.58
C PHE A 580 4.89 -4.84 14.30
N GLU A 581 4.83 -4.39 13.04
CA GLU A 581 5.30 -3.07 12.60
C GLU A 581 4.16 -2.03 12.55
N GLY A 582 4.51 -0.74 12.72
CA GLY A 582 3.64 0.38 12.33
C GLY A 582 2.85 1.10 13.43
N ASP A 583 2.95 0.73 14.71
CA ASP A 583 2.35 1.52 15.82
C ASP A 583 3.39 2.46 16.44
N SER A 584 3.41 3.68 15.92
CA SER A 584 4.31 4.75 16.40
C SER A 584 3.97 5.21 17.82
N ILE A 585 2.68 5.21 18.20
CA ILE A 585 2.24 5.62 19.54
C ILE A 585 2.71 4.61 20.60
N LEU A 586 2.56 3.31 20.33
CA LEU A 586 3.10 2.26 21.22
C LEU A 586 4.62 2.41 21.40
N SER A 587 5.34 2.64 20.30
CA SER A 587 6.80 2.86 20.34
C SER A 587 7.16 4.10 21.16
N LEU A 588 6.38 5.19 21.03
CA LEU A 588 6.55 6.42 21.79
C LEU A 588 6.25 6.24 23.28
N ILE A 589 5.20 5.48 23.64
CA ILE A 589 4.88 5.13 25.03
C ILE A 589 6.06 4.40 25.69
N ILE A 590 6.62 3.38 25.01
CA ILE A 590 7.77 2.62 25.52
C ILE A 590 8.98 3.54 25.68
N SER A 591 9.29 4.36 24.67
CA SER A 591 10.41 5.31 24.71
C SER A 591 10.29 6.29 25.89
N LYS A 592 9.11 6.89 26.07
CA LYS A 592 8.79 7.78 27.21
C LYS A 592 8.91 7.02 28.53
N ALA A 593 8.45 5.78 28.62
CA ALA A 593 8.55 4.98 29.84
C ALA A 593 10.01 4.75 30.26
N PHE A 594 10.91 4.43 29.33
CA PHE A 594 12.35 4.31 29.64
C PHE A 594 12.96 5.63 30.09
N LEU A 595 12.69 6.72 29.38
CA LEU A 595 13.20 8.04 29.73
C LEU A 595 12.75 8.47 31.13
N LEU A 596 11.48 8.24 31.47
CA LEU A 596 10.88 8.66 32.73
C LEU A 596 11.21 7.71 33.90
N ALA A 597 11.48 6.45 33.63
CA ALA A 597 12.00 5.53 34.64
C ALA A 597 13.41 5.93 35.11
N ASP A 598 14.20 6.58 34.24
CA ASP A 598 15.54 7.10 34.53
C ASP A 598 15.56 8.64 34.57
N ASP A 599 14.53 9.25 35.17
CA ASP A 599 14.31 10.70 35.17
C ASP A 599 15.45 11.53 35.80
N THR A 600 16.33 10.92 36.58
CA THR A 600 17.55 11.55 37.11
C THR A 600 18.58 11.87 36.03
N ASN A 601 18.66 11.07 34.97
CA ASN A 601 19.63 11.20 33.88
C ASN A 601 19.09 12.00 32.68
N ILE A 602 17.94 12.68 32.84
CA ILE A 602 17.43 13.62 31.83
C ILE A 602 18.25 14.91 31.90
N ASP A 603 18.95 15.23 30.81
CA ASP A 603 19.79 16.43 30.66
C ASP A 603 19.10 17.57 29.87
N ASP A 604 17.88 17.35 29.36
CA ASP A 604 17.15 18.34 28.56
C ASP A 604 16.51 19.42 29.45
N ASP A 605 17.04 20.64 29.41
CA ASP A 605 16.58 21.78 30.21
C ASP A 605 15.08 22.10 30.03
N LEU A 606 14.49 21.87 28.85
CA LEU A 606 13.06 22.11 28.61
C LEU A 606 12.21 21.09 29.37
N ILE A 607 12.63 19.82 29.40
CA ILE A 607 11.94 18.78 30.18
C ILE A 607 12.14 19.03 31.68
N LEU A 608 13.37 19.33 32.11
CA LEU A 608 13.70 19.54 33.52
C LEU A 608 12.95 20.74 34.12
N SER A 609 12.82 21.82 33.36
CA SER A 609 12.08 23.02 33.80
C SER A 609 10.60 22.74 34.05
N GLN A 610 10.00 21.78 33.34
CA GLN A 610 8.61 21.36 33.54
C GLN A 610 8.47 20.46 34.77
N ILE A 611 9.38 19.50 34.97
CA ILE A 611 9.39 18.59 36.13
C ILE A 611 9.62 19.36 37.45
N GLY A 612 10.45 20.40 37.43
CA GLY A 612 10.80 21.19 38.62
C GLY A 612 9.70 22.10 39.16
N ARG A 613 8.67 22.43 38.37
CA ARG A 613 7.66 23.47 38.69
C ARG A 613 6.65 23.15 39.83
N GLY A 614 6.87 22.10 40.64
CA GLY A 614 5.88 21.60 41.61
C GLY A 614 6.30 21.56 43.08
N THR A 615 7.42 22.17 43.47
CA THR A 615 7.65 22.51 44.89
C THR A 615 7.44 24.01 45.07
N PRO A 616 6.35 24.46 45.71
CA PRO A 616 6.37 25.75 46.37
C PRO A 616 7.50 25.71 47.40
N ARG A 617 8.30 26.78 47.47
CA ARG A 617 9.20 26.99 48.62
C ARG A 617 8.40 27.11 49.91
#